data_AF-A0A3Q9IXB3-F1
#
_entry.id   AF-A0A3Q9IXB3-F1
#
_cell.length_a   1.000
_cell.length_b   1.000
_cell.length_c   1.000
_cell.angle_alpha   90.00
_cell.angle_beta   90.00
_cell.angle_gamma   90.00
#
_symmetry.space_group_name_H-M   'P 1'
#
loop_
_entity.id
_entity.type
_entity.pdbx_description
1 polymer ?
#
loop_
_entity_poly.entity_id
_entity_poly.type
_entity_poly.pdbx_seq_one_letter_code
_entity_poly.pdbx_strand_id
1 'polypeptide(L)' 'MIGIYFIIIVVLIGLAFIGLGISTFFSKKKKFPDTHIGKNKAMKERGISCAATTDRQERENYKPIEIKKTE' A
#
# COMPACT_ATOMS: atom_id res chain seq x y z
N MET A 1 -19.23 -13.76 -29.41
CA MET A 1 -19.10 -13.82 -27.94
C MET A 1 -17.75 -13.27 -27.47
N ILE A 2 -16.60 -13.86 -27.83
CA ILE A 2 -15.28 -13.45 -27.32
C ILE A 2 -14.87 -11.98 -27.62
N GLY A 3 -15.22 -11.45 -28.80
CA GLY A 3 -14.83 -10.09 -29.21
C GLY A 3 -15.49 -8.96 -28.41
N ILE A 4 -16.73 -9.15 -27.95
CA ILE A 4 -17.43 -8.15 -27.12
C ILE A 4 -16.76 -8.05 -25.74
N TYR A 5 -16.35 -9.17 -25.15
CA TYR A 5 -15.62 -9.16 -23.88
C TYR A 5 -14.29 -8.42 -24.00
N PHE A 6 -13.56 -8.60 -25.11
CA PHE A 6 -12.32 -7.87 -25.35
C PHE A 6 -12.53 -6.36 -25.38
N ILE A 7 -13.58 -5.88 -26.08
CA ILE A 7 -13.90 -4.44 -26.13
C ILE A 7 -14.27 -3.91 -24.75
N ILE A 8 -15.08 -4.63 -23.98
CA ILE A 8 -15.47 -4.23 -22.62
C ILE A 8 -14.23 -4.08 -21.72
N ILE A 9 -13.29 -5.03 -21.78
CA ILE A 9 -12.04 -4.98 -21.00
C ILE A 9 -11.21 -3.76 -21.38
N VAL A 10 -11.02 -3.51 -22.68
CA VAL A 10 -10.23 -2.35 -23.15
C VAL A 10 -10.86 -1.04 -22.71
N VAL A 11 -12.19 -0.92 -22.77
CA VAL A 11 -12.91 0.29 -22.31
C VAL A 11 -12.73 0.51 -20.80
N LEU A 12 -12.86 -0.55 -19.99
CA LEU A 12 -12.67 -0.45 -18.53
C LEU A 12 -11.23 -0.05 -18.17
N ILE A 13 -10.26 -0.65 -18.82
CA ILE A 13 -8.84 -0.32 -18.63
C ILE A 13 -8.59 1.14 -19.04
N GLY A 14 -9.11 1.56 -20.20
CA GLY A 14 -9.00 2.93 -20.68
C GLY A 14 -9.58 3.95 -19.69
N LEU A 15 -10.77 3.69 -19.15
CA LEU A 15 -11.41 4.54 -18.13
C LEU A 15 -10.56 4.64 -16.84
N ALA A 16 -9.97 3.53 -16.39
CA ALA A 16 -9.10 3.53 -15.22
C ALA A 16 -7.86 4.42 -15.43
N PHE A 17 -7.21 4.32 -16.61
CA PHE A 17 -6.06 5.15 -16.93
C PHE A 17 -6.41 6.63 -17.10
N ILE A 18 -7.57 6.94 -17.69
CA ILE A 18 -8.07 8.33 -17.77
C ILE A 18 -8.30 8.91 -16.37
N GLY A 19 -8.95 8.17 -15.48
CA GLY A 19 -9.15 8.59 -14.09
C GLY A 19 -7.84 8.80 -13.33
N LEU A 20 -6.87 7.90 -13.52
CA LEU A 20 -5.53 8.05 -12.95
C LEU A 20 -4.80 9.28 -13.52
N GLY A 21 -4.91 9.53 -14.83
CA GLY A 21 -4.38 10.72 -15.48
C GLY A 21 -4.99 12.00 -14.93
N ILE A 22 -6.31 12.11 -14.87
CA ILE A 22 -7.01 13.29 -14.35
C ILE A 22 -6.61 13.54 -12.89
N SER A 23 -6.61 12.50 -12.06
CA SER A 23 -6.19 12.63 -10.66
C SER A 23 -4.72 13.00 -10.52
N THR A 24 -3.83 12.59 -11.43
CA THR A 24 -2.42 12.96 -11.36
C THR A 24 -2.17 14.40 -11.84
N PHE A 25 -2.80 14.83 -12.94
CA PHE A 25 -2.57 16.15 -13.54
C PHE A 25 -3.40 17.28 -12.90
N PHE A 26 -4.65 17.00 -12.52
CA PHE A 26 -5.61 18.01 -12.05
C PHE A 26 -5.90 17.96 -10.55
N SER A 27 -5.46 16.96 -9.79
CA SER A 27 -5.62 16.99 -8.33
C SER A 27 -4.79 18.10 -7.70
N LYS A 28 -5.28 18.69 -6.61
CA LYS A 28 -4.61 19.76 -5.85
C LYS A 28 -3.17 19.43 -5.46
N LYS A 29 -2.84 18.15 -5.29
CA LYS A 29 -1.50 17.69 -4.90
C LYS A 29 -0.59 17.40 -6.10
N LYS A 30 -1.13 17.27 -7.33
CA LYS A 30 -0.42 16.96 -8.59
C LYS A 30 0.72 15.95 -8.44
N LYS A 31 0.50 14.94 -7.60
CA LYS A 31 1.50 13.94 -7.23
C LYS A 31 0.90 12.58 -7.51
N PHE A 32 1.72 11.73 -8.10
CA PHE A 32 1.44 10.31 -8.20
C PHE A 32 1.23 9.74 -6.78
N PRO A 33 0.33 8.77 -6.59
CA PRO A 33 0.14 8.15 -5.28
C PRO A 33 1.48 7.67 -4.70
N ASP A 34 1.73 8.02 -3.43
CA ASP A 34 2.96 7.65 -2.74
C ASP A 34 3.04 6.12 -2.60
N THR A 35 3.91 5.49 -3.37
CA THR A 35 4.17 4.03 -3.32
C THR A 35 5.01 3.62 -2.10
N HIS A 36 5.64 4.59 -1.43
CA HIS A 36 6.37 4.36 -0.19
C HIS A 36 5.44 4.38 1.02
N ILE A 37 5.28 3.21 1.66
CA ILE A 37 4.47 3.01 2.87
C ILE A 37 4.82 4.02 3.98
N GLY A 38 6.12 4.28 4.21
CA GLY A 38 6.57 5.15 5.30
C GLY A 38 6.20 6.63 5.14
N LYS A 39 5.94 7.11 3.91
CA LYS A 39 5.55 8.52 3.65
C LYS A 39 4.05 8.69 3.46
N ASN A 40 3.29 7.59 3.40
CA ASN A 40 1.86 7.63 3.18
C ASN A 40 1.10 7.83 4.50
N LYS A 41 0.52 9.04 4.66
CA LYS A 41 -0.26 9.41 5.86
C LYS A 41 -1.44 8.47 6.10
N ALA A 42 -2.13 8.04 5.04
CA ALA A 42 -3.30 7.14 5.18
C ALA A 42 -2.90 5.74 5.65
N MET A 43 -1.71 5.25 5.28
CA MET A 43 -1.19 3.97 5.77
C MET A 43 -0.73 4.08 7.23
N LYS A 44 -0.09 5.20 7.59
CA LYS A 44 0.28 5.50 8.98
C LYS A 44 -0.94 5.59 9.90
N GLU A 45 -2.02 6.24 9.46
CA GLU A 45 -3.28 6.32 10.22
C GLU A 45 -3.91 4.94 10.45
N ARG A 46 -3.66 3.96 9.57
CA ARG A 46 -4.07 2.56 9.72
C ARG A 46 -3.07 1.71 10.51
N GLY A 47 -2.01 2.29 11.06
CA GLY A 47 -0.97 1.57 11.80
C GLY A 47 -0.02 0.76 10.92
N ILE A 48 -0.07 0.91 9.59
CA ILE A 48 0.77 0.15 8.67
C ILE A 48 2.12 0.88 8.53
N SER A 49 3.19 0.24 8.98
CA SER A 49 4.55 0.76 8.98
C SER A 49 5.46 -0.01 7.99
N CYS A 50 6.61 0.56 7.62
CA CYS A 50 7.61 -0.15 6.82
C CYS A 50 8.14 -1.38 7.58
N ALA A 51 8.53 -2.44 6.86
CA ALA A 51 9.13 -3.64 7.47
C ALA A 51 10.28 -3.30 8.42
N ALA A 52 11.14 -2.34 8.06
CA ALA A 52 12.26 -1.90 8.91
C ALA A 52 11.80 -1.21 10.21
N THR A 53 10.74 -0.39 10.16
CA THR A 53 10.18 0.25 11.36
C THR A 53 9.44 -0.74 12.24
N THR A 54 8.79 -1.75 11.65
CA THR A 54 8.16 -2.84 12.42
C THR A 54 9.23 -3.70 13.09
N ASP A 55 10.25 -4.15 12.36
CA ASP A 55 11.36 -4.94 12.91
C ASP A 55 12.08 -4.21 14.05
N ARG A 56 12.33 -2.90 13.89
CA ARG A 56 12.91 -2.08 14.97
C ARG A 56 12.02 -2.04 16.21
N GLN A 57 10.72 -1.79 16.05
CA GLN A 57 9.79 -1.75 17.19
C GLN A 57 9.71 -3.11 17.91
N GLU A 58 9.76 -4.20 17.15
CA GLU A 58 9.73 -5.55 17.71
C GLU A 58 11.02 -5.91 18.45
N ARG A 59 12.18 -5.46 17.96
CA ARG A 59 13.45 -5.54 18.71
C ARG A 59 13.44 -4.71 19.99
N GLU A 60 12.91 -3.50 19.95
CA GLU A 60 12.80 -2.64 21.13
C GLU A 60 11.84 -3.23 22.18
N ASN A 61 10.80 -3.95 21.75
CA ASN A 61 9.83 -4.61 22.63
C ASN A 61 10.15 -6.08 22.93
N TYR A 62 11.30 -6.60 22.48
CA TYR A 62 11.66 -8.00 22.65
C TYR A 62 11.77 -8.35 24.13
N LYS A 63 10.96 -9.32 24.57
CA LYS A 63 11.10 -9.94 25.90
C LYS A 63 11.75 -11.31 25.75
N PRO A 64 12.83 -11.60 26.49
CA PRO A 64 13.42 -12.93 26.46
C PRO A 64 12.39 -13.95 26.92
N ILE A 65 12.39 -15.11 26.26
CA ILE A 65 11.50 -16.21 26.58
C ILE A 65 12.05 -16.85 27.87
N GLU A 66 11.29 -16.79 28.96
CA GLU A 66 11.64 -17.48 30.20
C GLU A 66 11.45 -18.99 30.01
N ILE A 67 12.52 -19.68 29.63
CA ILE A 67 12.53 -21.13 29.58
C ILE A 67 12.55 -21.61 31.03
N LYS A 68 11.41 -22.07 31.56
CA LYS A 68 11.39 -22.82 32.81
C LYS A 68 12.24 -24.06 32.60
N LYS A 69 13.46 -24.04 33.14
CA LYS A 69 14.32 -25.21 33.21
C LYS A 69 13.62 -26.20 34.14
N THR A 70 12.93 -27.17 33.56
CA THR A 70 12.39 -28.32 34.29
C THR A 70 13.59 -29.08 34.85
N GLU A 71 13.73 -29.03 36.18
CA GLU A 71 14.57 -29.95 36.96
C GLU A 71 14.01 -31.38 36.90
#